data_AF-A0A9D0ZLU6-F1
#
_entry.id   AF-A0A9D0ZLU6-F1
#
_cell.length_a   1.000
_cell.length_b   1.000
_cell.length_c   1.000
_cell.angle_alpha   90.00
_cell.angle_beta   90.00
_cell.angle_gamma   90.00
#
_symmetry.space_group_name_H-M   'P 1'
#
loop_
_entity.id
_entity.type
_entity.pdbx_description
1 polymer ?
#
loop_
_entity_poly.entity_id
_entity_poly.type
_entity_poly.pdbx_seq_one_letter_code
_entity_poly.pdbx_strand_id
1 'polypeptide(L)'
;MIYITGDTHGDFLRFNTSAFPEQRQMTKDDCVIICGDFGGVWRQRANPDENYWLNWLSSEKSFTTLFVDGNHENFARLNSDEFEIVDFCGGRARKIRENIFHLLRGQVYDIQGARFFAFGGASSHDIEDGILDPAAFASEAAFKLEYRRWRKAGRMFRVKDES
;
A
#
# COMPACT_ATOMS: atom_id res chain seq x y z
N MET A 1 4.22 11.78 -18.57
CA MET A 1 4.39 12.46 -17.27
C MET A 1 4.52 11.46 -16.13
N ILE A 2 5.49 11.66 -15.23
CA ILE A 2 5.62 10.90 -13.99
C ILE A 2 5.38 11.84 -12.82
N TYR A 3 4.49 11.47 -11.91
CA TYR A 3 4.27 12.14 -10.63
C TYR A 3 4.63 11.19 -9.50
N ILE A 4 5.14 11.72 -8.39
CA ILE A 4 5.62 10.93 -7.26
C ILE A 4 5.00 11.48 -5.98
N THR A 5 4.53 10.58 -5.12
CA THR A 5 3.98 10.87 -3.78
C THR A 5 4.30 9.70 -2.85
N GLY A 6 3.77 9.69 -1.63
CA GLY A 6 3.89 8.61 -0.66
C GLY A 6 2.82 8.70 0.41
N ASP A 7 2.84 7.77 1.36
CA ASP A 7 2.05 7.82 2.60
C ASP A 7 0.57 8.08 2.32
N THR A 8 -0.01 7.28 1.43
CA THR A 8 -1.43 7.41 1.08
C THR A 8 -2.32 6.84 2.17
N HIS A 9 -1.92 5.74 2.81
CA HIS A 9 -2.70 5.04 3.84
C HIS A 9 -4.17 4.82 3.42
N GLY A 10 -4.40 4.55 2.13
CA GLY A 10 -5.73 4.40 1.54
C GLY A 10 -6.53 5.70 1.31
N ASP A 11 -6.03 6.87 1.72
CA ASP A 11 -6.66 8.17 1.45
C ASP A 11 -6.38 8.63 0.01
N PHE A 12 -7.12 8.03 -0.92
CA PHE A 12 -7.03 8.33 -2.34
C PHE A 12 -7.82 9.57 -2.77
N LEU A 13 -8.51 10.26 -1.85
CA LEU A 13 -9.18 11.53 -2.15
C LEU A 13 -8.17 12.61 -2.59
N ARG A 14 -6.90 12.48 -2.21
CA ARG A 14 -5.82 13.35 -2.73
C ARG A 14 -5.63 13.26 -4.25
N PHE A 15 -6.09 12.19 -4.88
CA PHE A 15 -6.10 12.04 -6.34
C PHE A 15 -7.41 12.53 -6.97
N ASN A 16 -8.25 13.26 -6.25
CA ASN A 16 -9.34 14.00 -6.87
C ASN A 16 -8.81 15.11 -7.75
N THR A 17 -9.54 15.44 -8.81
CA THR A 17 -9.14 16.44 -9.80
C THR A 17 -9.13 17.88 -9.26
N SER A 18 -9.70 18.11 -8.07
CA SER A 18 -9.56 19.36 -7.32
C SER A 18 -8.19 19.48 -6.63
N ALA A 19 -7.66 18.37 -6.11
CA ALA A 19 -6.38 18.31 -5.41
C ALA A 19 -5.20 18.05 -6.37
N PHE A 20 -5.44 17.30 -7.45
CA PHE A 20 -4.45 16.98 -8.47
C PHE A 20 -5.03 17.25 -9.87
N PRO A 21 -5.20 18.53 -10.26
CA PRO A 21 -5.82 18.93 -11.52
C PRO A 21 -5.03 18.55 -12.78
N GLU A 22 -3.71 18.39 -12.67
CA GLU A 22 -2.81 18.02 -13.77
C GLU A 22 -3.17 16.64 -14.35
N GLN A 23 -3.81 15.76 -13.57
CA GLN A 23 -4.30 14.47 -14.06
C GLN A 23 -5.25 14.59 -15.26
N ARG A 24 -5.91 15.75 -15.46
CA ARG A 24 -6.77 15.97 -16.64
C ARG A 24 -6.03 15.88 -17.96
N GLN A 25 -4.71 16.05 -17.95
CA GLN A 25 -3.85 15.96 -19.13
C GLN A 25 -3.11 14.63 -19.23
N MET A 26 -3.35 13.71 -18.28
CA MET A 26 -2.69 12.42 -18.22
C MET A 26 -3.48 11.33 -18.95
N THR A 27 -2.78 10.26 -19.34
CA THR A 27 -3.34 9.02 -19.89
C THR A 27 -2.77 7.81 -19.14
N LYS A 28 -3.22 6.59 -19.49
CA LYS A 28 -2.72 5.35 -18.86
C LYS A 28 -1.25 5.07 -19.15
N ASP A 29 -0.65 5.77 -20.11
CA ASP A 29 0.80 5.74 -20.36
C ASP A 29 1.57 6.61 -19.34
N ASP A 30 0.85 7.52 -18.65
CA ASP A 30 1.38 8.33 -17.58
C ASP A 30 1.28 7.62 -16.23
N CYS A 31 2.18 7.96 -15.31
CA CYS A 31 2.33 7.23 -14.04
C CYS A 31 2.25 8.16 -12.83
N VAL A 32 1.55 7.70 -11.80
CA VAL A 32 1.68 8.20 -10.42
C VAL A 32 2.35 7.11 -9.60
N ILE A 33 3.50 7.41 -9.02
CA ILE A 33 4.28 6.49 -8.18
C ILE A 33 4.08 6.85 -6.71
N ILE A 34 3.60 5.89 -5.92
CA ILE A 34 3.41 5.99 -4.47
C ILE A 34 4.59 5.29 -3.77
N CYS A 35 5.44 6.08 -3.12
CA CYS A 35 6.69 5.66 -2.49
C CYS A 35 6.49 5.10 -1.07
N GLY A 36 5.59 4.14 -0.93
CA GLY A 36 5.29 3.47 0.33
C GLY A 36 3.94 3.84 0.93
N ASP A 37 3.49 2.97 1.83
CA ASP A 37 2.27 3.08 2.63
C ASP A 37 1.05 3.34 1.74
N PHE A 38 0.86 2.46 0.76
CA PHE A 38 -0.21 2.55 -0.24
C PHE A 38 -1.59 2.45 0.41
N GLY A 39 -1.79 1.43 1.25
CA GLY A 39 -3.03 1.24 2.02
C GLY A 39 -4.25 0.77 1.22
N GLY A 40 -4.12 0.52 -0.09
CA GLY A 40 -5.20 -0.05 -0.92
C GLY A 40 -5.34 -1.58 -0.81
N VAL A 41 -4.32 -2.27 -0.28
CA VAL A 41 -4.30 -3.73 -0.03
C VAL A 41 -3.87 -3.94 1.41
N TRP A 42 -4.83 -3.96 2.32
CA TRP A 42 -4.55 -3.85 3.75
C TRP A 42 -5.20 -4.95 4.59
N ARG A 43 -6.47 -5.26 4.31
CA ARG A 43 -7.21 -6.32 4.98
C ARG A 43 -6.66 -7.68 4.57
N GLN A 44 -6.85 -8.66 5.45
CA GLN A 44 -6.47 -10.06 5.21
C GLN A 44 -7.15 -10.67 3.97
N ARG A 45 -8.31 -10.14 3.58
CA ARG A 45 -9.03 -10.45 2.35
C ARG A 45 -9.70 -9.19 1.83
N ALA A 46 -9.90 -9.11 0.52
CA ALA A 46 -10.60 -8.01 -0.13
C ALA A 46 -11.96 -7.75 0.55
N ASN A 47 -12.23 -6.49 0.87
CA ASN A 47 -13.52 -6.06 1.40
C ASN A 47 -14.17 -5.02 0.45
N PRO A 48 -15.45 -4.66 0.65
CA PRO A 48 -16.12 -3.69 -0.21
C PRO A 48 -15.43 -2.32 -0.29
N ASP A 49 -14.89 -1.81 0.82
CA ASP A 49 -14.23 -0.50 0.87
C ASP A 49 -12.92 -0.46 0.06
N GLU A 50 -12.06 -1.48 0.23
CA GLU A 50 -10.85 -1.63 -0.57
C GLU A 50 -11.18 -1.76 -2.06
N ASN A 51 -12.17 -2.60 -2.38
CA ASN A 51 -12.58 -2.80 -3.76
C ASN A 51 -13.13 -1.50 -4.37
N TYR A 52 -13.91 -0.72 -3.62
CA TYR A 52 -14.38 0.59 -4.07
C TYR A 52 -13.21 1.49 -4.45
N TRP A 53 -12.24 1.63 -3.55
CA TRP A 53 -11.10 2.51 -3.74
C TRP A 53 -10.14 2.06 -4.85
N LEU A 54 -9.84 0.76 -4.93
CA LEU A 54 -9.03 0.20 -6.02
C LEU A 54 -9.75 0.33 -7.37
N ASN A 55 -11.07 0.14 -7.41
CA ASN A 55 -11.86 0.34 -8.63
C ASN A 55 -11.92 1.82 -9.00
N TRP A 56 -12.04 2.73 -8.03
CA TRP A 56 -11.98 4.16 -8.28
C TRP A 56 -10.62 4.60 -8.83
N LEU A 57 -9.51 4.12 -8.25
CA LEU A 57 -8.17 4.34 -8.81
C LEU A 57 -8.01 3.76 -10.21
N SER A 58 -8.57 2.58 -10.45
CA SER A 58 -8.43 1.88 -11.73
C SER A 58 -9.25 2.53 -12.84
N SER A 59 -10.51 2.82 -12.57
CA SER A 59 -11.51 3.27 -13.55
C SER A 59 -11.61 4.78 -13.69
N GLU A 60 -11.55 5.54 -12.58
CA GLU A 60 -11.82 6.99 -12.60
C GLU A 60 -10.57 7.83 -12.83
N LYS A 61 -9.39 7.29 -12.52
CA LYS A 61 -8.13 8.02 -12.73
C LYS A 61 -7.64 7.80 -14.14
N SER A 62 -7.13 8.84 -14.77
CA SER A 62 -6.63 8.77 -16.15
C SER A 62 -5.26 8.11 -16.27
N PHE A 63 -4.54 7.87 -15.17
CA PHE A 63 -3.15 7.39 -15.13
C PHE A 63 -2.99 5.95 -14.63
N THR A 64 -1.79 5.41 -14.79
CA THR A 64 -1.35 4.15 -14.16
C THR A 64 -0.80 4.44 -12.77
N THR A 65 -1.26 3.67 -11.77
CA THR A 65 -0.79 3.80 -10.39
C THR A 65 0.29 2.75 -10.14
N LEU A 66 1.47 3.19 -9.72
CA LEU A 66 2.56 2.34 -9.29
C LEU A 66 2.79 2.57 -7.81
N PHE A 67 3.16 1.54 -7.07
CA PHE A 67 3.63 1.72 -5.70
C PHE A 67 4.80 0.80 -5.38
N VAL A 68 5.64 1.23 -4.46
CA VAL A 68 6.65 0.41 -3.80
C VAL A 68 6.25 0.22 -2.35
N ASP A 69 6.81 -0.80 -1.71
CA ASP A 69 6.54 -1.09 -0.31
C ASP A 69 6.86 0.11 0.61
N GLY A 70 6.00 0.37 1.60
CA GLY A 70 6.34 1.13 2.81
C GLY A 70 6.60 0.23 4.01
N ASN A 71 6.62 0.79 5.23
CA ASN A 71 6.73 -0.01 6.47
C ASN A 71 5.35 -0.43 7.02
N HIS A 72 4.27 0.10 6.44
CA HIS A 72 2.88 -0.25 6.74
C HIS A 72 2.21 -0.83 5.49
N GLU A 73 2.61 -2.05 5.12
CA GLU A 73 1.97 -2.82 4.06
C GLU A 73 1.53 -4.21 4.55
N ASN A 74 0.45 -4.75 4.00
CA ASN A 74 0.07 -6.14 4.26
C ASN A 74 0.92 -7.08 3.38
N PHE A 75 2.17 -7.31 3.80
CA PHE A 75 3.11 -8.18 3.09
C PHE A 75 2.62 -9.61 2.94
N ALA A 76 1.84 -10.13 3.90
CA ALA A 76 1.31 -11.50 3.84
C ALA A 76 0.36 -11.64 2.64
N ARG A 77 -0.54 -10.67 2.46
CA ARG A 77 -1.48 -10.66 1.33
C ARG A 77 -0.82 -10.25 0.02
N LEU A 78 0.04 -9.22 0.03
CA LEU A 78 0.77 -8.82 -1.18
C LEU A 78 1.64 -9.96 -1.71
N ASN A 79 2.24 -10.78 -0.84
CA ASN A 79 3.10 -11.90 -1.24
C ASN A 79 2.37 -13.23 -1.40
N SER A 80 1.04 -13.26 -1.28
CA SER A 80 0.24 -14.45 -1.55
C SER A 80 0.13 -14.73 -3.07
N ASP A 81 -0.64 -15.76 -3.41
CA ASP A 81 -1.05 -16.10 -4.77
C ASP A 81 -2.24 -15.28 -5.28
N GLU A 82 -2.76 -14.32 -4.49
CA GLU A 82 -3.88 -13.46 -4.89
C GLU A 82 -3.54 -12.54 -6.07
N PHE A 83 -2.28 -12.09 -6.17
CA PHE A 83 -1.84 -11.14 -7.20
C PHE A 83 -0.77 -11.75 -8.11
N GLU A 84 -1.11 -11.89 -9.39
CA GLU A 84 -0.20 -12.36 -10.43
C GLU A 84 1.02 -11.45 -10.55
N ILE A 85 2.19 -12.07 -10.70
CA ILE A 85 3.42 -11.36 -11.07
C ILE A 85 3.51 -11.33 -12.59
N VAL A 86 3.60 -10.14 -13.16
CA VAL A 86 3.68 -9.90 -14.60
C VAL A 86 4.97 -9.16 -14.96
N ASP A 87 5.44 -9.33 -16.20
CA ASP A 87 6.47 -8.46 -16.77
C ASP A 87 5.88 -7.06 -16.97
N PHE A 88 6.59 -6.05 -16.48
CA PHE A 88 6.13 -4.67 -16.51
C PHE A 88 7.32 -3.73 -16.63
N CYS A 89 7.35 -2.89 -17.68
CA CYS A 89 8.35 -1.84 -17.88
C CYS A 89 9.81 -2.32 -17.69
N GLY A 90 10.17 -3.51 -18.19
CA GLY A 90 11.53 -4.06 -18.08
C GLY A 90 11.86 -4.74 -16.74
N GLY A 91 10.96 -4.69 -15.76
CA GLY A 91 11.04 -5.45 -14.51
C GLY A 91 9.84 -6.36 -14.32
N ARG A 92 9.61 -6.84 -13.09
CA ARG A 92 8.43 -7.63 -12.72
C ARG A 92 7.61 -6.90 -11.67
N ALA A 93 6.28 -6.93 -11.76
CA ALA A 93 5.40 -6.28 -10.81
C ALA A 93 4.23 -7.18 -10.43
N ARG A 94 3.64 -7.00 -9.25
CA ARG A 94 2.36 -7.64 -8.93
C ARG A 94 1.22 -6.79 -9.48
N LYS A 95 0.35 -7.42 -10.25
CA LYS A 95 -0.82 -6.76 -10.83
C LYS A 95 -1.96 -6.77 -9.81
N ILE A 96 -2.23 -5.62 -9.20
CA ILE A 96 -3.32 -5.47 -8.22
C ILE A 96 -4.66 -5.26 -8.95
N ARG A 97 -4.62 -4.45 -10.02
CA ARG A 97 -5.70 -4.20 -10.99
C ARG A 97 -5.07 -3.94 -12.36
N GLU A 98 -5.89 -3.71 -13.38
CA GLU A 98 -5.43 -3.54 -14.77
C GLU A 98 -4.32 -2.49 -14.92
N ASN A 99 -4.40 -1.39 -14.18
CA ASN A 99 -3.47 -0.25 -14.21
C ASN A 99 -2.95 0.12 -12.82
N ILE A 100 -2.92 -0.85 -11.88
CA ILE A 100 -2.39 -0.65 -10.52
C ILE A 100 -1.37 -1.75 -10.25
N PHE A 101 -0.11 -1.35 -10.07
CA PHE A 101 1.01 -2.29 -9.97
C PHE A 101 1.85 -2.04 -8.72
N HIS A 102 2.12 -3.12 -8.00
CA HIS A 102 3.16 -3.15 -6.95
C HIS A 102 4.50 -3.48 -7.59
N LEU A 103 5.43 -2.54 -7.58
CA LEU A 103 6.79 -2.74 -8.09
C LEU A 103 7.60 -3.58 -7.09
N LEU A 104 8.11 -4.73 -7.55
CA LEU A 104 8.88 -5.65 -6.72
C LEU A 104 10.26 -5.06 -6.38
N ARG A 105 10.65 -5.18 -5.11
CA ARG A 105 11.96 -4.72 -4.62
C ARG A 105 13.11 -5.34 -5.40
N GLY A 106 14.14 -4.54 -5.63
CA GLY A 106 15.37 -4.97 -6.29
C GLY A 106 15.27 -5.05 -7.82
N GLN A 107 14.11 -4.75 -8.40
CA GLN A 107 13.95 -4.64 -9.85
C GLN A 107 14.27 -3.21 -10.33
N VAL A 108 14.65 -3.10 -11.60
CA VAL A 108 14.81 -1.83 -12.31
C VAL A 108 13.73 -1.72 -13.38
N TYR A 109 13.11 -0.56 -13.50
CA TYR A 109 12.03 -0.29 -14.44
C TYR A 109 12.39 0.85 -15.38
N ASP A 110 12.08 0.69 -16.66
CA ASP A 110 12.14 1.72 -17.69
C ASP A 110 10.74 2.33 -17.85
N ILE A 111 10.50 3.47 -17.17
CA ILE A 111 9.20 4.16 -17.16
C ILE A 111 9.39 5.51 -17.87
N GLN A 112 8.69 5.69 -18.99
CA GLN A 112 8.75 6.91 -19.82
C GLN A 112 10.18 7.36 -20.17
N GLY A 113 11.04 6.40 -20.53
CA GLY A 113 12.42 6.66 -20.91
C GLY A 113 13.38 6.96 -19.74
N ALA A 114 12.90 6.92 -18.49
CA ALA A 114 13.72 7.03 -17.30
C ALA A 114 13.84 5.69 -16.55
N ARG A 115 14.99 5.46 -15.93
CA ARG A 115 15.28 4.25 -15.16
C ARG A 115 15.03 4.44 -13.67
N PHE A 116 14.21 3.58 -13.10
CA PHE A 116 13.84 3.59 -11.69
C PHE A 116 14.24 2.28 -11.02
N PHE A 117 15.03 2.36 -9.96
CA PHE A 117 15.27 1.22 -9.08
C PHE A 117 14.18 1.20 -8.00
N ALA A 118 13.43 0.10 -7.91
CA ALA A 118 12.40 -0.06 -6.88
C ALA A 118 13.02 -0.59 -5.60
N PHE A 119 13.03 0.26 -4.58
CA PHE A 119 13.42 -0.12 -3.23
C PHE A 119 12.49 0.56 -2.25
N GLY A 120 11.89 -0.23 -1.38
CA GLY A 120 10.89 0.21 -0.42
C GLY A 120 10.96 -0.61 0.85
N GLY A 121 10.11 -0.26 1.80
CA GLY A 121 10.12 -0.74 3.16
C GLY A 121 11.08 0.04 4.05
N ALA A 122 10.73 0.13 5.32
CA ALA A 122 11.59 0.63 6.38
C ALA A 122 11.41 -0.23 7.62
N SER A 123 12.42 -0.24 8.50
CA SER A 123 12.21 -0.77 9.85
C SER A 123 11.19 0.13 10.56
N SER A 124 10.09 -0.46 11.05
CA SER A 124 9.13 0.29 11.86
C SER A 124 9.78 0.70 13.17
N HIS A 125 9.70 1.99 13.50
CA HIS A 125 10.04 2.52 14.83
C HIS A 125 8.81 2.45 15.77
N ASP A 126 7.64 2.07 15.24
CA ASP A 126 6.34 2.04 15.92
C ASP A 126 6.07 0.73 16.70
N ILE A 127 7.10 -0.12 16.83
CA ILE A 127 7.06 -1.40 17.54
C ILE A 127 8.11 -1.46 18.65
N GLU A 128 8.62 -0.32 19.12
CA GLU A 128 9.60 -0.28 20.22
C GLU A 128 9.08 -1.05 21.45
N ASP A 129 7.78 -0.98 21.72
CA ASP A 129 7.13 -1.71 22.81
C ASP A 129 6.57 -3.08 22.40
N GLY A 130 6.70 -3.47 21.13
CA GLY A 130 6.42 -4.81 20.61
C GLY A 130 5.15 -4.97 19.77
N ILE A 131 4.78 -6.23 19.54
CA ILE A 131 3.59 -6.64 18.78
C ILE A 131 2.63 -7.38 19.71
N LEU A 132 1.38 -6.92 19.79
CA LEU A 132 0.28 -7.62 20.45
C LEU A 132 -0.36 -8.62 19.48
N ASP A 133 -0.15 -9.91 19.70
CA ASP A 133 -0.84 -10.97 18.97
C ASP A 133 -2.17 -11.31 19.66
N PRO A 134 -3.35 -11.04 19.06
CA PRO A 134 -4.64 -11.41 19.66
C PRO A 134 -4.74 -12.91 19.99
N ALA A 135 -4.09 -13.78 19.20
CA ALA A 135 -4.10 -15.22 19.41
C ALA A 135 -3.26 -15.66 20.62
N ALA A 136 -2.40 -14.79 21.15
CA ALA A 136 -1.63 -15.05 22.37
C ALA A 136 -2.45 -14.84 23.66
N PHE A 137 -3.69 -14.35 23.56
CA PHE A 137 -4.57 -14.08 24.70
C PHE A 137 -5.64 -15.15 24.88
N ALA A 138 -5.93 -15.50 26.14
CA ALA A 138 -6.93 -16.51 26.49
C ALA A 138 -8.37 -16.14 26.06
N SER A 139 -8.64 -14.86 25.77
CA SER A 139 -9.91 -14.40 25.24
C SER A 139 -9.78 -13.02 24.58
N GLU A 140 -10.74 -12.65 23.74
CA GLU A 140 -10.84 -11.31 23.14
C GLU A 140 -10.94 -10.20 24.21
N ALA A 141 -11.59 -10.49 25.35
CA ALA A 141 -11.67 -9.56 26.48
C ALA A 141 -10.29 -9.29 27.11
N ALA A 142 -9.46 -10.34 27.26
CA ALA A 142 -8.10 -10.21 27.79
C ALA A 142 -7.21 -9.41 26.83
N PHE A 143 -7.31 -9.66 25.52
CA PHE A 143 -6.64 -8.87 24.50
C PHE A 143 -7.05 -7.40 24.55
N LYS A 144 -8.36 -7.10 24.54
CA LYS A 144 -8.87 -5.71 24.58
C LYS A 144 -8.43 -4.97 25.84
N LEU A 145 -8.30 -5.66 26.97
CA LEU A 145 -7.78 -5.07 28.21
C LEU A 145 -6.32 -4.65 28.06
N GLU A 146 -5.46 -5.54 27.56
CA GLU A 146 -4.03 -5.24 27.39
C GLU A 146 -3.80 -4.20 26.29
N TYR A 147 -4.55 -4.26 25.19
CA TYR A 147 -4.58 -3.23 24.14
C TYR A 147 -4.85 -1.83 24.72
N ARG A 148 -5.91 -1.70 25.54
CA ARG A 148 -6.24 -0.42 26.20
C ARG A 148 -5.16 0.03 27.17
N ARG A 149 -4.53 -0.91 27.88
CA ARG A 149 -3.42 -0.63 28.81
C ARG A 149 -2.22 -0.06 28.07
N TRP A 150 -1.81 -0.70 26.98
CA TRP A 150 -0.68 -0.23 26.17
C TRP A 150 -0.97 1.13 25.54
N ARG A 151 -2.20 1.35 25.02
CA ARG A 151 -2.63 2.67 24.54
C ARG A 151 -2.58 3.74 25.62
N LYS A 152 -3.07 3.45 26.83
CA LYS A 152 -3.06 4.41 27.96
C LYS A 152 -1.63 4.73 28.43
N ALA A 153 -0.71 3.78 28.30
CA ALA A 153 0.69 3.95 28.64
C ALA A 153 1.50 4.71 27.56
N GLY A 154 0.88 5.07 26.43
CA GLY A 154 1.57 5.75 25.32
C GLY A 154 2.58 4.85 24.61
N ARG A 155 2.41 3.52 24.69
CA ARG A 155 3.32 2.57 24.05
C ARG A 155 3.21 2.65 22.53
N MET A 156 4.36 2.45 21.86
CA MET A 156 4.46 2.28 20.41
C MET A 156 4.42 0.79 20.08
N PHE A 157 3.24 0.29 19.72
CA PHE A 157 3.02 -1.11 19.43
C PHE A 157 2.08 -1.33 18.25
N ARG A 158 2.16 -2.52 17.65
CA ARG A 158 1.22 -2.97 16.61
C ARG A 158 0.39 -4.14 17.12
N VAL A 159 -0.81 -4.31 16.57
CA VAL A 159 -1.58 -5.54 16.73
C VAL A 159 -1.27 -6.44 15.54
N LYS A 160 -0.90 -7.68 15.79
CA LYS A 160 -0.63 -8.65 14.73
C LYS A 160 -1.89 -8.81 13.87
N ASP A 161 -1.72 -8.75 12.56
CA ASP A 161 -2.81 -8.85 11.56
C ASP A 161 -3.81 -7.66 11.55
N GLU A 162 -3.57 -6.66 12.40
CA GLU A 162 -4.20 -5.33 12.43
C GLU A 162 -3.09 -4.26 12.59
N SER A 163 -2.19 -4.18 11.63
CA SER A 163 -1.78 -2.87 11.17
C SER A 163 -2.71 -2.61 10.02
#